data_AF-A0A968IKI8-F1
#
_entry.id   AF-A0A968IKI8-F1
#
_cell.length_a   1.000
_cell.length_b   1.000
_cell.length_c   1.000
_cell.angle_alpha   90.00
_cell.angle_beta   90.00
_cell.angle_gamma   90.00
#
_symmetry.space_group_name_H-M   'P 1'
#
loop_
_entity.id
_entity.type
_entity.pdbx_description
1 polymer ?
#
loop_
_entity_poly.entity_id
_entity_poly.type
_entity_poly.pdbx_seq_one_letter_code
_entity_poly.pdbx_strand_id
1 'polypeptide(L)'
;MQTRELPPQVQYLAVDGADANHPFVNGAVDLNLHVISKLRRDANLRFVFEGVQKPRGSRRKYDSKVDLADLRRFRWMACVQPGLELFTQVVWHCSLKRYIRLVVLRDTRKPGKVGLVVLFSTDLTQDAEEIYHFYKLRFPIC
;
A
#
# COMPACT_ATOMS: atom_id res chain seq x y z
N MET A 1 -18.85 -25.14 -18.84
CA MET A 1 -18.47 -24.51 -17.56
C MET A 1 -18.25 -23.03 -17.85
N GLN A 2 -19.08 -22.15 -17.30
CA GLN A 2 -19.11 -20.73 -17.69
C GLN A 2 -18.11 -19.96 -16.82
N THR A 3 -16.95 -19.65 -17.37
CA THR A 3 -15.97 -18.75 -16.74
C THR A 3 -16.63 -17.39 -16.63
N ARG A 4 -16.90 -16.92 -15.40
CA ARG A 4 -17.38 -15.56 -15.16
C ARG A 4 -16.22 -14.60 -15.42
N GLU A 5 -16.11 -14.14 -16.66
CA GLU A 5 -15.16 -13.11 -17.03
C GLU A 5 -15.66 -11.76 -16.49
N LEU A 6 -14.81 -11.08 -15.73
CA LEU A 6 -15.06 -9.71 -15.27
C LEU A 6 -15.12 -8.79 -16.49
N PRO A 7 -15.97 -7.75 -16.48
CA PRO A 7 -16.02 -6.81 -17.60
C PRO A 7 -14.62 -6.20 -17.82
N PRO A 8 -14.19 -6.01 -19.08
CA PRO A 8 -12.81 -5.65 -19.45
C PRO A 8 -12.33 -4.28 -18.92
N GLN A 9 -13.20 -3.56 -18.21
CA GLN A 9 -12.98 -2.22 -17.67
C GLN A 9 -12.57 -2.22 -16.18
N VAL A 10 -12.70 -3.36 -15.48
CA VAL A 10 -12.40 -3.44 -14.05
C VAL A 10 -10.93 -3.80 -13.86
N GLN A 11 -10.11 -2.79 -13.57
CA GLN A 11 -8.67 -2.98 -13.29
C GLN A 11 -8.36 -3.01 -11.79
N TYR A 12 -9.22 -2.41 -10.96
CA TYR A 12 -8.98 -2.24 -9.53
C TYR A 12 -10.05 -2.88 -8.67
N LEU A 13 -9.60 -3.57 -7.63
CA LEU A 13 -10.43 -4.23 -6.64
C LEU A 13 -10.13 -3.62 -5.26
N ALA A 14 -11.08 -2.87 -4.71
CA ALA A 14 -11.01 -2.34 -3.36
C ALA A 14 -11.63 -3.33 -2.36
N VAL A 15 -10.83 -3.85 -1.43
CA VAL A 15 -11.28 -4.79 -0.37
C VAL A 15 -10.88 -4.31 1.02
N ASP A 16 -11.59 -4.77 2.04
CA ASP A 16 -11.21 -4.46 3.43
C ASP A 16 -10.00 -5.31 3.86
N GLY A 17 -9.22 -4.78 4.80
CA GLY A 17 -7.94 -5.36 5.20
C GLY A 17 -8.01 -6.76 5.81
N ALA A 18 -9.18 -7.19 6.29
CA ALA A 18 -9.40 -8.55 6.79
C ALA A 18 -9.37 -9.61 5.66
N ASP A 19 -9.77 -9.22 4.44
CA ASP A 19 -9.89 -10.12 3.29
C ASP A 19 -8.66 -10.11 2.38
N ALA A 20 -7.79 -9.09 2.51
CA ALA A 20 -6.57 -8.92 1.72
C ALA A 20 -5.39 -9.81 2.17
N ASN A 21 -5.62 -11.11 2.31
CA ASN A 21 -4.56 -12.08 2.63
C ASN A 21 -3.77 -12.51 1.38
N HIS A 22 -2.65 -13.22 1.58
CA HIS A 22 -1.77 -13.65 0.49
C HIS A 22 -2.48 -14.44 -0.64
N PRO A 23 -3.27 -15.49 -0.37
CA PRO A 23 -3.93 -16.23 -1.45
C PRO A 23 -4.93 -15.37 -2.21
N PHE A 24 -5.68 -14.51 -1.53
CA PHE A 24 -6.61 -13.59 -2.19
C PHE A 24 -5.89 -12.59 -3.10
N VAL A 25 -4.89 -11.89 -2.57
CA VAL A 25 -4.16 -10.86 -3.32
C VAL A 25 -3.43 -11.46 -4.51
N ASN A 26 -2.82 -12.65 -4.34
CA ASN A 26 -2.15 -13.31 -5.45
C ASN A 26 -3.14 -13.78 -6.50
N GLY A 27 -4.26 -14.40 -6.12
CA GLY A 27 -5.28 -14.81 -7.08
C GLY A 27 -5.86 -13.63 -7.88
N ALA A 28 -6.09 -12.48 -7.23
CA ALA A 28 -6.53 -11.28 -7.94
C ALA A 28 -5.48 -10.78 -8.94
N VAL A 29 -4.20 -10.76 -8.55
CA VAL A 29 -3.12 -10.33 -9.45
C VAL A 29 -2.87 -11.32 -10.58
N ASP A 30 -3.02 -12.62 -10.34
CA ASP A 30 -2.93 -13.67 -11.38
C ASP A 30 -4.05 -13.53 -12.42
N LEU A 31 -5.17 -12.90 -12.05
CA LEU A 31 -6.26 -12.51 -12.95
C LEU A 31 -6.05 -11.13 -13.59
N ASN A 32 -4.85 -10.55 -13.50
CA ASN A 32 -4.51 -9.21 -13.99
C ASN A 32 -5.33 -8.08 -13.34
N LEU A 33 -5.73 -8.24 -12.08
CA LEU A 33 -6.38 -7.19 -11.30
C LEU A 33 -5.40 -6.58 -10.30
N HIS A 34 -5.59 -5.30 -9.99
CA HIS A 34 -4.89 -4.60 -8.93
C HIS A 34 -5.73 -4.52 -7.67
N VAL A 35 -5.15 -4.88 -6.53
CA VAL A 35 -5.83 -4.82 -5.23
C VAL A 35 -5.47 -3.53 -4.52
N ILE A 36 -6.48 -2.80 -4.08
CA ILE A 36 -6.37 -1.68 -3.16
C ILE A 36 -6.98 -2.10 -1.82
N SER A 37 -6.23 -1.98 -0.73
CA SER A 37 -6.76 -2.35 0.59
C SER A 37 -6.05 -1.64 1.73
N LYS A 38 -6.57 -1.82 2.94
CA LYS A 38 -6.03 -1.27 4.18
C LYS A 38 -5.14 -2.30 4.88
N LEU A 39 -4.02 -1.84 5.41
CA LEU A 39 -3.12 -2.64 6.22
C LEU A 39 -3.26 -2.30 7.71
N ARG A 40 -2.94 -3.30 8.53
CA ARG A 40 -2.69 -3.06 9.95
C ARG A 40 -1.42 -2.22 10.12
N ARG A 41 -1.38 -1.40 11.18
CA ARG A 41 -0.22 -0.56 11.50
C ARG A 41 1.04 -1.37 11.82
N ASP A 42 0.90 -2.63 12.21
CA ASP A 42 2.01 -3.53 12.56
C ASP A 42 2.43 -4.44 11.38
N ALA A 43 1.96 -4.14 10.15
CA ALA A 43 2.31 -4.91 8.97
C ALA A 43 3.83 -5.04 8.80
N ASN A 44 4.28 -6.26 8.48
CA ASN A 44 5.70 -6.55 8.32
C ASN A 44 6.20 -6.12 6.94
N LEU A 45 6.67 -4.88 6.86
CA LEU A 45 7.12 -4.23 5.63
C LEU A 45 8.63 -3.97 5.68
N ARG A 46 9.28 -4.00 4.52
CA ARG A 46 10.72 -3.66 4.36
C ARG A 46 10.91 -2.67 3.23
N PHE A 47 11.82 -1.72 3.42
CA PHE A 47 12.24 -0.85 2.34
C PHE A 47 12.99 -1.64 1.27
N VAL A 48 12.84 -1.21 0.02
CA VAL A 48 13.63 -1.74 -1.10
C VAL A 48 15.05 -1.18 -0.98
N PHE A 49 16.05 -2.02 -1.25
CA PHE A 49 17.43 -1.58 -1.21
C PHE A 49 17.84 -0.90 -2.51
N GLU A 50 18.09 0.41 -2.45
CA GLU A 50 18.48 1.26 -3.58
C GLU A 50 19.96 1.67 -3.55
N GLY A 51 20.72 1.20 -2.56
CA GLY A 51 22.13 1.54 -2.39
C GLY A 51 23.09 0.75 -3.27
N VAL A 52 24.38 1.04 -3.10
CA VAL A 52 25.46 0.34 -3.82
C VAL A 52 25.44 -1.16 -3.49
N GLN A 53 25.37 -1.97 -4.55
CA GLN A 53 25.36 -3.44 -4.43
C GLN A 53 26.76 -3.97 -4.15
N LYS A 54 26.83 -5.10 -3.45
CA LYS A 54 28.09 -5.81 -3.21
C LYS A 54 28.64 -6.37 -4.53
N PRO A 55 29.97 -6.40 -4.73
CA PRO A 55 30.58 -6.91 -5.96
C PRO A 55 30.48 -8.44 -6.10
N ARG A 56 30.32 -9.18 -4.99
CA ARG A 56 30.19 -10.64 -4.97
C ARG A 56 29.09 -11.09 -4.00
N GLY A 57 28.45 -12.21 -4.34
CA GLY A 57 27.36 -12.82 -3.56
C GLY A 57 25.96 -12.39 -4.01
N SER A 58 24.94 -12.84 -3.28
CA SER A 58 23.55 -12.47 -3.58
C SER A 58 23.34 -10.97 -3.42
N ARG A 59 22.70 -10.36 -4.44
CA ARG A 59 22.29 -8.95 -4.38
C ARG A 59 21.35 -8.72 -3.20
N ARG A 60 21.52 -7.57 -2.54
CA ARG A 60 20.66 -7.16 -1.43
C ARG A 60 19.34 -6.64 -2.01
N LYS A 61 18.24 -7.30 -1.66
CA LYS A 61 16.88 -6.92 -2.11
C LYS A 61 16.20 -5.92 -1.18
N TYR A 62 16.46 -6.05 0.11
CA TYR A 62 15.74 -5.31 1.16
C TYR A 62 16.71 -4.57 2.07
N ASP A 63 16.25 -3.41 2.52
CA ASP A 63 16.94 -2.58 3.50
C ASP A 63 16.37 -2.81 4.91
N SER A 64 16.09 -1.75 5.68
CA SER A 64 15.53 -1.85 7.03
C SER A 64 14.04 -2.18 7.03
N LYS A 65 13.54 -2.61 8.18
CA LYS A 65 12.09 -2.68 8.44
C LYS A 65 11.50 -1.27 8.32
N VAL A 66 10.28 -1.17 7.80
CA VAL A 66 9.53 0.08 7.77
C VAL A 66 9.00 0.36 9.18
N ASP A 67 9.28 1.56 9.67
CA ASP A 67 8.62 2.14 10.83
C ASP A 67 7.59 3.16 10.34
N LEU A 68 6.31 2.89 10.59
CA LEU A 68 5.21 3.76 10.16
C LEU A 68 5.04 4.98 11.05
N ALA A 69 5.70 5.03 12.22
CA ALA A 69 5.80 6.23 13.03
C ALA A 69 6.83 7.23 12.45
N ASP A 70 7.78 6.75 11.64
CA ASP A 70 8.82 7.55 11.01
C ASP A 70 8.64 7.61 9.47
N LEU A 71 8.00 8.69 9.02
CA LEU A 71 7.71 8.90 7.59
C LEU A 71 8.83 9.62 6.83
N ARG A 72 10.04 9.78 7.39
CA ARG A 72 11.15 10.51 6.72
C ARG A 72 11.57 9.90 5.39
N ARG A 73 11.43 8.58 5.24
CA ARG A 73 11.73 7.84 4.00
C ARG A 73 10.54 7.79 3.03
N PHE A 74 9.42 8.40 3.38
CA PHE A 74 8.26 8.46 2.52
C PHE A 74 8.24 9.79 1.76
N ARG A 75 7.73 9.73 0.54
CA ARG A 75 7.45 10.94 -0.23
C ARG A 75 6.14 11.53 0.26
N TRP A 76 6.16 12.78 0.71
CA TRP A 76 4.94 13.55 0.96
C TRP A 76 4.24 13.83 -0.39
N MET A 77 2.92 13.71 -0.41
CA MET A 77 2.13 13.87 -1.64
C MET A 77 1.22 15.08 -1.57
N ALA A 78 0.29 15.07 -0.62
CA ALA A 78 -0.72 16.11 -0.52
C ALA A 78 -1.28 16.21 0.90
N CYS A 79 -1.93 17.35 1.16
CA CYS A 79 -2.82 17.53 2.30
C CYS A 79 -4.26 17.34 1.80
N VAL A 80 -4.82 16.14 1.96
CA VAL A 80 -6.14 15.80 1.39
C VAL A 80 -7.29 16.45 2.16
N GLN A 81 -7.06 16.81 3.42
CA GLN A 81 -7.91 17.66 4.26
C GLN A 81 -7.02 18.39 5.27
N PRO A 82 -7.44 19.53 5.85
CA PRO A 82 -6.68 20.18 6.92
C PRO A 82 -6.35 19.19 8.05
N GLY A 83 -5.06 19.01 8.35
CA GLY A 83 -4.58 18.04 9.34
C GLY A 83 -4.59 16.57 8.89
N LEU A 84 -4.81 16.28 7.61
CA LEU A 84 -4.74 14.94 7.05
C LEU A 84 -3.79 14.91 5.86
N GLU A 85 -2.58 14.40 6.12
CA GLU A 85 -1.49 14.39 5.15
C GLU A 85 -1.29 13.00 4.56
N LEU A 86 -0.97 12.94 3.28
CA LEU A 86 -0.82 11.72 2.51
C LEU A 86 0.65 11.53 2.10
N PHE A 87 1.18 10.37 2.40
CA PHE A 87 2.56 9.97 2.13
C PHE A 87 2.57 8.68 1.33
N THR A 88 3.62 8.46 0.53
CA THR A 88 3.74 7.24 -0.27
C THR A 88 5.17 6.69 -0.33
N GLN A 89 5.29 5.37 -0.48
CA GLN A 89 6.54 4.68 -0.71
C GLN A 89 6.30 3.31 -1.35
N VAL A 90 7.23 2.82 -2.17
CA VAL A 90 7.23 1.42 -2.63
C VAL A 90 7.98 0.57 -1.63
N VAL A 91 7.33 -0.49 -1.13
CA VAL A 91 7.89 -1.36 -0.09
C VAL A 91 7.66 -2.82 -0.42
N TRP A 92 8.46 -3.69 0.18
CA TRP A 92 8.22 -5.13 0.17
C TRP A 92 7.31 -5.53 1.32
N HIS A 93 6.20 -6.19 1.01
CA HIS A 93 5.32 -6.77 2.02
C HIS A 93 5.70 -8.23 2.30
N CYS A 94 6.15 -8.53 3.53
CA CYS A 94 6.68 -9.85 3.86
C CYS A 94 5.65 -10.98 3.72
N SER A 95 4.42 -10.78 4.20
CA SER A 95 3.38 -11.82 4.14
C SER A 95 2.82 -12.04 2.73
N LEU A 96 2.59 -10.95 1.97
CA LEU A 96 2.12 -11.01 0.58
C LEU A 96 3.23 -11.41 -0.43
N LYS A 97 4.50 -11.36 -0.01
CA LYS A 97 5.68 -11.68 -0.82
C LYS A 97 5.72 -10.92 -2.15
N ARG A 98 5.37 -9.63 -2.12
CA ARG A 98 5.38 -8.75 -3.29
C ARG A 98 5.72 -7.31 -2.93
N TYR A 99 6.13 -6.55 -3.94
CA TYR A 99 6.19 -5.10 -3.85
C TYR A 99 4.77 -4.55 -3.88
N ILE A 100 4.55 -3.51 -3.08
CA ILE A 100 3.30 -2.76 -3.03
C ILE A 100 3.61 -1.27 -3.01
N ARG A 101 2.70 -0.46 -3.56
CA ARG A 101 2.68 0.98 -3.33
C ARG A 101 1.97 1.21 -2.01
N LEU A 102 2.69 1.68 -1.00
CA LEU A 102 2.13 2.04 0.29
C LEU A 102 1.64 3.48 0.25
N VAL A 103 0.47 3.72 0.83
CA VAL A 103 -0.08 5.06 1.08
C VAL A 103 -0.36 5.18 2.58
N VAL A 104 0.23 6.17 3.23
CA VAL A 104 0.05 6.42 4.66
C VAL A 104 -0.65 7.75 4.82
N LEU A 105 -1.83 7.72 5.45
CA LEU A 105 -2.50 8.93 5.90
C LEU A 105 -2.11 9.21 7.35
N ARG A 106 -1.56 10.40 7.58
CA ARG A 106 -1.26 10.94 8.90
C ARG A 106 -2.34 11.94 9.28
N ASP A 107 -3.14 11.59 10.28
CA ASP A 107 -4.22 12.40 10.81
C ASP A 107 -3.79 13.10 12.11
N THR A 108 -3.67 14.41 12.06
CA THR A 108 -3.34 15.30 13.17
C THR A 108 -4.50 16.24 13.53
N ARG A 109 -5.71 15.97 13.00
CA ARG A 109 -6.90 16.80 13.26
C ARG A 109 -7.31 16.83 14.73
N LYS A 110 -6.95 15.80 15.49
CA LYS A 110 -7.18 15.73 16.94
C LYS A 110 -5.93 16.22 17.69
N PRO A 111 -6.03 17.31 18.48
CA PRO A 111 -4.91 17.80 19.27
C PRO A 111 -4.31 16.70 20.15
N GLY A 112 -2.99 16.54 20.11
CA GLY A 112 -2.26 15.57 20.93
C GLY A 112 -2.41 14.09 20.50
N LYS A 113 -3.11 13.79 19.40
CA LYS A 113 -3.22 12.41 18.87
C LYS A 113 -2.89 12.36 17.39
N VAL A 114 -1.94 11.50 17.04
CA VAL A 114 -1.61 11.19 15.65
C VAL A 114 -2.27 9.87 15.26
N GLY A 115 -3.26 9.95 14.38
CA GLY A 115 -3.85 8.81 13.69
C GLY A 115 -3.03 8.41 12.47
N LEU A 116 -2.88 7.11 12.25
CA LEU A 116 -2.32 6.55 11.03
C LEU A 116 -3.32 5.59 10.39
N VAL A 117 -3.57 5.78 9.11
CA VAL A 117 -4.26 4.82 8.24
C VAL A 117 -3.26 4.41 7.16
N VAL A 118 -3.10 3.10 6.98
CA VAL A 118 -2.17 2.54 6.01
C VAL A 118 -2.98 1.85 4.94
N LEU A 119 -2.85 2.32 3.71
CA LEU A 119 -3.43 1.72 2.52
C LEU A 119 -2.30 1.17 1.65
N PHE A 120 -2.64 0.28 0.72
CA PHE A 120 -1.72 -0.15 -0.32
C PHE A 120 -2.43 -0.39 -1.63
N SER A 121 -1.65 -0.34 -2.71
CA SER A 121 -2.00 -0.88 -4.02
C SER A 121 -0.96 -1.90 -4.47
N THR A 122 -1.40 -2.92 -5.21
CA THR A 122 -0.49 -3.81 -5.94
C THR A 122 0.03 -3.19 -7.24
N ASP A 123 -0.59 -2.12 -7.73
CA ASP A 123 -0.01 -1.29 -8.80
C ASP A 123 1.02 -0.34 -8.18
N LEU A 124 2.27 -0.44 -8.64
CA LEU A 124 3.39 0.37 -8.14
C LEU A 124 3.39 1.79 -8.70
N THR A 125 2.70 1.98 -9.83
CA THR A 125 2.67 3.21 -10.62
C THR A 125 1.45 4.07 -10.33
N GLN A 126 0.41 3.49 -9.73
CA GLN A 126 -0.81 4.19 -9.35
C GLN A 126 -0.54 5.41 -8.46
N ASP A 127 -1.27 6.49 -8.73
CA ASP A 127 -1.17 7.71 -7.95
C ASP A 127 -1.67 7.51 -6.52
N ALA A 128 -0.98 8.14 -5.57
CA ALA A 128 -1.26 7.94 -4.15
C ALA A 128 -2.61 8.56 -3.72
N GLU A 129 -3.02 9.65 -4.36
CA GLU A 129 -4.32 10.26 -4.13
C GLU A 129 -5.43 9.38 -4.73
N GLU A 130 -5.23 8.81 -5.93
CA GLU A 130 -6.19 7.87 -6.52
C GLU A 130 -6.45 6.66 -5.62
N ILE A 131 -5.39 6.07 -5.05
CA ILE A 131 -5.51 4.95 -4.09
C ILE A 131 -6.40 5.35 -2.91
N TYR A 132 -6.19 6.54 -2.35
CA TYR A 132 -7.03 7.07 -1.27
C TYR A 132 -8.48 7.28 -1.72
N HIS A 133 -8.71 7.90 -2.87
CA HIS A 133 -10.05 8.15 -3.39
C HIS A 133 -10.81 6.85 -3.65
N PHE A 134 -10.21 5.88 -4.34
CA PHE A 134 -10.82 4.57 -4.59
C PHE A 134 -11.19 3.86 -3.31
N TYR A 135 -10.28 3.83 -2.33
CA TYR A 135 -10.57 3.20 -1.05
C TYR A 135 -11.70 3.92 -0.30
N LYS A 136 -11.66 5.26 -0.25
CA LYS A 136 -12.67 6.08 0.43
C LYS A 136 -14.06 5.95 -0.16
N LEU A 137 -14.18 5.85 -1.49
CA LEU A 137 -15.46 5.65 -2.17
C LEU A 137 -16.12 4.33 -1.77
N ARG A 138 -15.30 3.28 -1.55
CA ARG A 138 -15.80 1.96 -1.14
C ARG A 138 -16.07 1.87 0.35
N PHE A 139 -15.18 2.46 1.16
CA PHE A 139 -15.21 2.42 2.60
C PHE A 139 -15.12 3.85 3.15
N PRO A 140 -16.22 4.42 3.67
CA PRO A 140 -16.18 5.70 4.34
C PRO A 140 -15.16 5.66 5.48
N ILE A 141 -14.08 6.41 5.33
CA ILE A 141 -13.07 6.58 6.39
C ILE A 141 -13.50 7.80 7.19
N CYS A 142 -13.87 7.58 8.46
CA CYS A 142 -14.41 8.59 9.37
C CYS A 142 -13.41 9.71 9.71
#